data_AF-A0A099J1S4-F1
#
_entry.id   AF-A0A099J1S4-F1
#
_cell.length_a   1.000
_cell.length_b   1.000
_cell.length_c   1.000
_cell.angle_alpha   90.00
_cell.angle_beta   90.00
_cell.angle_gamma   90.00
#
_symmetry.space_group_name_H-M   'P 1'
#
loop_
_entity.id
_entity.type
_entity.pdbx_description
1 polymer ?
#
loop_
_entity_poly.entity_id
_entity_poly.type
_entity_poly.pdbx_seq_one_letter_code
_entity_poly.pdbx_strand_id
1 'polypeptide(L)'
;MADVSYDNDYERAQVDPIFRERMRTAYVGSWDVLDALWWEAQPEETSPAGIPSPLARQKELQRRIFAADGDAAHDTASRTLLRQLDDEIRAERAALLKARTGERPAAEPDSAAFAVASVADGAAQAASPLPGTPAAERPAPRRVRWFVAAGLVAALAVGGSRGQPAHRAPIG
;
A
#
# COMPACT_ATOMS: atom_id res chain seq x y z
N MET A 1 28.38 -8.35 -17.78
CA MET A 1 27.78 -7.69 -16.61
C MET A 1 26.52 -8.47 -16.28
N ALA A 2 26.42 -9.02 -15.06
CA ALA A 2 25.19 -9.69 -14.64
C ALA A 2 24.10 -8.63 -14.46
N ASP A 3 22.91 -8.89 -15.01
CA ASP A 3 21.74 -8.05 -14.81
C ASP A 3 21.25 -8.28 -13.38
N VAL A 4 21.32 -7.25 -12.53
CA VAL A 4 20.84 -7.35 -11.15
C VAL A 4 19.33 -7.18 -11.20
N SER A 5 18.62 -8.31 -11.18
CA SER A 5 17.16 -8.33 -11.05
C SER A 5 16.80 -8.15 -9.57
N TYR A 6 15.95 -7.17 -9.28
CA TYR A 6 15.34 -6.97 -7.97
C TYR A 6 13.90 -7.49 -8.02
N ASP A 7 13.41 -8.13 -6.95
CA ASP A 7 12.04 -8.67 -6.95
C ASP A 7 11.00 -7.56 -6.79
N ASN A 8 11.39 -6.42 -6.19
CA ASN A 8 10.56 -5.23 -6.01
C ASN A 8 11.41 -3.95 -5.80
N ASP A 9 10.75 -2.78 -5.89
CA ASP A 9 11.40 -1.48 -5.73
C ASP A 9 11.93 -1.22 -4.32
N TYR A 10 11.34 -1.84 -3.29
CA TYR A 10 11.85 -1.73 -1.92
C TYR A 10 13.24 -2.37 -1.82
N GLU A 11 13.42 -3.59 -2.35
CA GLU A 11 14.73 -4.26 -2.41
C GLU A 11 15.74 -3.44 -3.22
N ARG A 12 15.30 -2.88 -4.35
CA ARG A 12 16.14 -1.97 -5.13
C ARG A 12 16.59 -0.77 -4.30
N ALA A 13 15.70 -0.11 -3.56
CA ALA A 13 16.03 1.03 -2.71
C ALA A 13 16.98 0.68 -1.54
N GLN A 14 17.03 -0.59 -1.14
CA GLN A 14 17.97 -1.04 -0.11
C GLN A 14 19.39 -1.22 -0.67
N VAL A 15 19.53 -1.60 -1.94
CA VAL A 15 20.83 -1.88 -2.58
C VAL A 15 21.37 -0.67 -3.36
N ASP A 16 20.50 0.09 -4.00
CA ASP A 16 20.83 1.23 -4.86
C ASP A 16 20.55 2.57 -4.13
N PRO A 17 21.58 3.21 -3.55
CA PRO A 17 21.40 4.47 -2.82
C PRO A 17 21.01 5.64 -3.75
N ILE A 18 21.33 5.58 -5.05
CA ILE A 18 20.98 6.63 -6.01
C ILE A 18 19.48 6.57 -6.29
N PHE A 19 18.96 5.37 -6.55
CA PHE A 19 17.51 5.15 -6.70
C PHE A 19 16.74 5.60 -5.45
N ARG A 20 17.24 5.24 -4.26
CA ARG A 20 16.61 5.67 -3.01
C ARG A 20 16.54 7.20 -2.88
N GLU A 21 17.62 7.92 -3.19
CA GLU A 21 17.66 9.37 -3.08
C GLU A 21 16.73 10.07 -4.09
N ARG A 22 16.70 9.56 -5.31
CA ARG A 22 15.80 10.05 -6.35
C ARG A 22 14.33 9.82 -6.00
N MET A 23 13.99 8.62 -5.53
CA MET A 23 12.65 8.31 -5.02
C MET A 23 12.28 9.24 -3.86
N ARG A 24 13.18 9.45 -2.89
CA ARG A 24 12.97 10.38 -1.77
C ARG A 24 12.72 11.82 -2.23
N THR A 25 13.42 12.26 -3.27
CA THR A 25 13.28 13.61 -3.83
C THR A 25 11.99 13.77 -4.64
N ALA A 26 11.60 12.75 -5.40
CA ALA A 26 10.43 12.79 -6.28
C ALA A 26 9.12 12.49 -5.56
N TYR A 27 9.17 11.76 -4.45
CA TYR A 27 8.01 11.36 -3.67
C TYR A 27 7.49 12.52 -2.82
N VAL A 28 6.24 12.89 -3.08
CA VAL A 28 5.53 14.00 -2.40
C VAL A 28 4.42 13.50 -1.46
N GLY A 29 4.48 12.21 -1.11
CA GLY A 29 3.56 11.60 -0.16
C GLY A 29 3.82 12.05 1.27
N SER A 30 2.90 11.72 2.16
CA SER A 30 2.98 12.01 3.59
C SER A 30 3.68 10.91 4.40
N TRP A 31 3.77 9.70 3.85
CA TRP A 31 4.50 8.59 4.48
C TRP A 31 6.01 8.71 4.24
N ASP A 32 6.80 7.94 4.99
CA ASP A 32 8.19 7.73 4.61
C ASP A 32 8.25 6.92 3.31
N VAL A 33 9.13 7.28 2.39
CA VAL A 33 9.22 6.64 1.06
C VAL A 33 9.57 5.17 1.16
N LEU A 34 10.39 4.76 2.13
CA LEU A 34 10.78 3.35 2.30
C LEU A 34 9.64 2.53 2.90
N ASP A 35 8.87 3.11 3.83
CA ASP A 35 7.66 2.46 4.35
C ASP A 35 6.59 2.30 3.26
N ALA A 36 6.42 3.33 2.41
CA ALA A 36 5.48 3.30 1.31
C ALA A 36 5.85 2.23 0.26
N LEU A 37 7.14 2.14 -0.10
CA LEU A 37 7.66 1.09 -0.98
C LEU A 37 7.53 -0.30 -0.34
N TRP A 38 7.80 -0.41 0.96
CA TRP A 38 7.62 -1.66 1.70
C TRP A 38 6.17 -2.13 1.65
N TRP A 39 5.20 -1.27 1.95
CA TRP A 39 3.78 -1.64 1.93
C TRP A 39 3.22 -1.89 0.54
N GLU A 40 3.90 -1.49 -0.52
CA GLU A 40 3.53 -1.93 -1.85
C GLU A 40 3.92 -3.41 -2.07
N ALA A 41 5.12 -3.80 -1.65
CA ALA A 41 5.59 -5.18 -1.73
C ALA A 41 4.91 -6.10 -0.69
N GLN A 42 4.65 -5.58 0.51
CA GLN A 42 4.10 -6.29 1.66
C GLN A 42 2.90 -5.53 2.26
N PRO A 43 1.71 -5.59 1.61
CA PRO A 43 0.59 -4.71 1.95
C PRO A 43 0.00 -4.89 3.35
N GLU A 44 0.15 -6.06 3.95
CA GLU A 44 -0.41 -6.37 5.27
C GLU A 44 0.64 -6.36 6.40
N GLU A 45 1.92 -6.24 6.06
CA GLU A 45 2.99 -6.36 7.05
C GLU A 45 3.34 -5.02 7.70
N THR A 46 3.74 -5.10 8.96
CA THR A 46 4.31 -3.96 9.68
C THR A 46 5.63 -3.57 9.00
N SER A 47 5.90 -2.27 8.88
CA SER A 47 7.15 -1.83 8.27
C SER A 47 8.36 -2.19 9.13
N PRO A 48 9.59 -2.18 8.57
CA PRO A 48 10.80 -2.39 9.35
C PRO A 48 11.00 -1.41 10.51
N ALA A 49 10.37 -0.22 10.44
CA ALA A 49 10.35 0.77 11.52
C ALA A 49 9.32 0.46 12.61
N GLY A 50 8.54 -0.62 12.48
CA GLY A 50 7.49 -1.00 13.42
C GLY A 50 6.13 -0.31 13.18
N ILE A 51 5.96 0.36 12.04
CA ILE A 51 4.71 1.10 11.73
C ILE A 51 3.69 0.15 11.09
N PRO A 52 2.45 0.07 11.61
CA PRO A 52 1.43 -0.83 11.07
C PRO A 52 1.00 -0.41 9.66
N SER A 53 0.78 -1.39 8.79
CA SER A 53 0.39 -1.12 7.41
C SER A 53 -0.95 -0.37 7.33
N PRO A 54 -1.15 0.47 6.31
CA PRO A 54 -2.43 1.12 6.05
C PRO A 54 -3.57 0.12 5.90
N LEU A 55 -3.34 -1.06 5.27
CA LEU A 55 -4.36 -2.10 5.18
C LEU A 55 -4.66 -2.75 6.54
N ALA A 56 -3.66 -2.94 7.39
CA ALA A 56 -3.88 -3.43 8.75
C ALA A 56 -4.75 -2.45 9.56
N ARG A 57 -4.45 -1.14 9.45
CA ARG A 57 -5.28 -0.07 10.04
C ARG A 57 -6.70 -0.05 9.47
N GLN A 58 -6.85 -0.28 8.17
CA GLN A 58 -8.14 -0.36 7.50
C GLN A 58 -8.98 -1.54 8.03
N LYS A 59 -8.40 -2.73 8.11
CA LYS A 59 -9.04 -3.94 8.66
C LYS A 59 -9.44 -3.75 10.12
N GLU A 60 -8.61 -3.09 10.91
CA GLU A 60 -8.90 -2.74 12.30
C GLU A 60 -10.14 -1.84 12.40
N LEU A 61 -10.20 -0.77 11.61
CA LEU A 61 -11.35 0.15 11.57
C LEU A 61 -12.62 -0.56 11.11
N GLN A 62 -12.52 -1.39 10.06
CA GLN A 62 -13.64 -2.21 9.60
C GLN A 62 -14.14 -3.14 10.71
N ARG A 63 -13.22 -3.83 11.40
CA ARG A 63 -13.59 -4.72 12.51
C ARG A 63 -14.32 -3.96 13.62
N ARG A 64 -13.91 -2.73 13.95
CA ARG A 64 -14.61 -1.89 14.95
C ARG A 64 -16.03 -1.54 14.51
N ILE A 65 -16.19 -1.12 13.26
CA ILE A 65 -17.49 -0.77 12.68
C ILE A 65 -18.46 -1.97 12.75
N PHE A 66 -17.98 -3.19 12.43
CA PHE A 66 -18.81 -4.40 12.46
C PHE A 66 -18.95 -5.05 13.84
N ALA A 67 -17.97 -4.89 14.74
CA ALA A 67 -18.10 -5.35 16.12
C ALA A 67 -19.10 -4.50 16.92
N ALA A 68 -19.32 -3.25 16.50
CA ALA A 68 -20.25 -2.31 17.10
C ALA A 68 -21.72 -2.53 16.69
N ASP A 69 -22.12 -3.68 16.14
CA ASP A 69 -23.52 -3.97 15.77
C ASP A 69 -24.53 -3.90 16.95
N GLY A 70 -24.06 -3.73 18.20
CA GLY A 70 -24.90 -3.36 19.36
C GLY A 70 -25.09 -1.84 19.59
N ASP A 71 -24.28 -0.98 18.97
CA ASP A 71 -24.27 0.49 19.10
C ASP A 71 -23.96 1.17 17.73
N ALA A 72 -24.46 0.57 16.65
CA ALA A 72 -24.12 0.90 15.26
C ALA A 72 -24.45 2.35 14.84
N ALA A 73 -25.29 3.04 15.62
CA ALA A 73 -25.63 4.45 15.46
C ALA A 73 -24.49 5.40 15.90
N HIS A 74 -23.49 4.93 16.67
CA HIS A 74 -22.51 5.83 17.30
C HIS A 74 -21.09 5.77 16.74
N ASP A 75 -20.75 4.81 15.88
CA ASP A 75 -19.39 4.76 15.32
C ASP A 75 -19.22 5.58 14.03
N THR A 76 -19.79 6.79 14.01
CA THR A 76 -19.58 7.78 12.94
C THR A 76 -18.12 8.22 12.84
N ALA A 77 -17.40 8.19 13.97
CA ALA A 77 -15.97 8.47 14.05
C ALA A 77 -15.14 7.43 13.27
N SER A 78 -15.28 6.12 13.52
CA SER A 78 -14.49 5.12 12.78
C SER A 78 -14.82 5.07 11.30
N ARG A 79 -16.09 5.31 10.91
CA ARG A 79 -16.47 5.45 9.50
C ARG A 79 -15.78 6.65 8.84
N THR A 80 -15.57 7.75 9.58
CA THR A 80 -14.87 8.93 9.08
C THR A 80 -13.38 8.68 8.96
N LEU A 81 -12.77 8.05 9.97
CA LEU A 81 -11.37 7.64 9.94
C LEU A 81 -11.09 6.66 8.79
N LEU A 82 -12.00 5.72 8.53
CA LEU A 82 -11.87 4.77 7.42
C LEU A 82 -11.84 5.47 6.07
N ARG A 83 -12.76 6.43 5.84
CA ARG A 83 -12.75 7.24 4.60
C ARG A 83 -11.48 8.06 4.45
N GLN A 84 -11.03 8.70 5.52
CA GLN A 84 -9.79 9.48 5.51
C GLN A 84 -8.58 8.59 5.18
N LEU A 85 -8.50 7.41 5.78
CA LEU A 85 -7.44 6.45 5.51
C LEU A 85 -7.48 5.93 4.06
N ASP A 86 -8.66 5.70 3.49
CA ASP A 86 -8.82 5.28 2.09
C ASP A 86 -8.36 6.37 1.12
N ASP A 87 -8.67 7.63 1.41
CA ASP A 87 -8.23 8.78 0.62
C ASP A 87 -6.71 8.98 0.74
N GLU A 88 -6.15 8.83 1.94
CA GLU A 88 -4.71 8.82 2.19
C GLU A 88 -4.02 7.72 1.36
N ILE A 89 -4.46 6.45 1.48
CA ILE A 89 -3.89 5.33 0.70
C ILE A 89 -3.93 5.61 -0.81
N ARG A 90 -5.01 6.20 -1.31
CA ARG A 90 -5.13 6.55 -2.74
C ARG A 90 -4.14 7.64 -3.15
N ALA A 91 -4.02 8.69 -2.34
CA ALA A 91 -3.06 9.78 -2.58
C ALA A 91 -1.62 9.28 -2.57
N GLU A 92 -1.28 8.40 -1.62
CA GLU A 92 0.08 7.84 -1.48
C GLU A 92 0.47 6.96 -2.65
N ARG A 93 -0.45 6.09 -3.11
CA ARG A 93 -0.22 5.28 -4.32
C ARG A 93 -0.03 6.14 -5.56
N ALA A 94 -0.80 7.22 -5.70
CA ALA A 94 -0.64 8.16 -6.80
C ALA A 94 0.72 8.89 -6.72
N ALA A 95 1.16 9.30 -5.53
CA ALA A 95 2.46 9.92 -5.31
C ALA A 95 3.62 8.97 -5.64
N LEU A 96 3.54 7.71 -5.22
CA LEU A 96 4.54 6.68 -5.58
C LEU A 96 4.62 6.45 -7.09
N LEU A 97 3.46 6.27 -7.75
CA LEU A 97 3.42 6.09 -9.20
C LEU A 97 4.04 7.30 -9.93
N LYS A 98 3.72 8.52 -9.48
CA LYS A 98 4.29 9.75 -10.03
C LYS A 98 5.81 9.80 -9.85
N ALA A 99 6.31 9.47 -8.67
CA ALA A 99 7.75 9.42 -8.38
C ALA A 99 8.48 8.46 -9.33
N ARG A 100 7.93 7.27 -9.57
CA ARG A 100 8.47 6.30 -10.54
C ARG A 100 8.52 6.83 -11.96
N THR A 101 7.46 7.47 -12.41
CA THR A 101 7.41 8.02 -13.77
C THR A 101 8.42 9.14 -13.98
N GLY A 102 8.75 9.90 -12.93
CA GLY A 102 9.80 10.93 -12.96
C GLY A 102 11.24 10.39 -12.94
N GLU A 103 11.44 9.19 -12.39
CA GLU A 103 12.72 8.46 -12.43
C GLU A 103 13.06 7.92 -13.81
N ARG A 104 12.05 7.57 -14.61
CA ARG A 104 12.28 7.12 -15.98
C ARG A 104 12.90 8.30 -16.74
N PRO A 105 14.14 8.16 -17.28
CA PRO A 105 14.71 9.21 -18.10
C PRO A 105 13.68 9.53 -19.18
N ALA A 106 13.33 10.81 -19.31
CA ALA A 106 12.48 11.27 -20.39
C ALA A 106 13.11 10.71 -21.66
N ALA A 107 12.46 9.72 -22.27
CA ALA A 107 12.86 9.26 -23.58
C ALA A 107 12.90 10.54 -24.42
N GLU A 108 14.06 10.85 -25.00
CA GLU A 108 14.21 12.02 -25.85
C GLU A 108 13.01 12.02 -26.83
N PRO A 109 12.30 13.16 -26.99
CA PRO A 109 11.20 13.23 -27.94
C PRO A 109 11.77 12.96 -29.32
N ASP A 110 11.65 11.71 -29.76
CA ASP A 110 12.08 11.29 -31.08
C ASP A 110 11.25 12.09 -32.08
N SER A 111 11.97 12.78 -32.94
CA SER A 111 11.43 13.70 -33.92
C SER A 111 10.68 12.91 -34.99
N ALA A 112 9.38 12.74 -34.81
CA ALA A 112 8.44 12.37 -35.86
C ALA A 112 7.15 13.18 -35.63
N ALA A 113 6.92 14.34 -36.25
CA ALA A 113 7.03 14.61 -37.68
C ALA A 113 6.44 13.48 -38.54
N PHE A 114 5.20 13.08 -38.28
CA PHE A 114 4.30 12.64 -39.35
C PHE A 114 2.88 13.15 -39.14
N ALA A 115 2.55 14.15 -39.96
CA ALA A 115 1.21 14.54 -40.30
C ALA A 115 0.54 13.47 -41.16
N VAL A 116 -0.70 13.11 -40.82
CA VAL A 116 -1.81 12.89 -41.77
C VAL A 116 -3.10 12.90 -40.94
N ALA A 117 -3.86 13.99 -40.99
CA ALA A 117 -4.97 14.18 -41.92
C ALA A 117 -6.25 13.43 -41.49
N SER A 118 -7.14 14.20 -40.86
CA SER A 118 -8.60 14.19 -41.02
C SER A 118 -9.19 13.23 -42.06
N VAL A 119 -10.08 12.33 -41.64
CA VAL A 119 -11.40 12.10 -42.28
C VAL A 119 -12.42 11.72 -41.20
N ALA A 120 -13.55 12.40 -41.28
CA ALA A 120 -14.75 12.26 -40.48
C ALA A 120 -15.66 11.11 -40.97
N ASP A 121 -16.64 10.81 -40.12
CA ASP A 121 -17.99 10.38 -40.46
C ASP A 121 -18.23 8.98 -41.02
N GLY A 122 -19.21 8.29 -40.43
CA GLY A 122 -19.58 6.93 -40.79
C GLY A 122 -20.43 6.24 -39.73
N ALA A 123 -21.65 6.74 -39.55
CA ALA A 123 -22.69 6.18 -38.72
C ALA A 123 -23.09 4.72 -39.08
N ALA A 124 -23.56 4.01 -38.05
CA ALA A 124 -24.59 2.95 -38.05
C ALA A 124 -24.40 1.73 -38.97
N GLN A 125 -24.48 0.51 -38.39
CA GLN A 125 -25.75 -0.24 -38.33
C GLN A 125 -25.55 -1.70 -37.84
N ALA A 126 -26.25 -1.98 -36.73
CA ALA A 126 -26.99 -3.19 -36.34
C ALA A 126 -26.46 -4.63 -36.48
N ALA A 127 -26.83 -5.36 -35.41
CA ALA A 127 -27.33 -6.74 -35.35
C ALA A 127 -26.33 -7.87 -35.06
N SER A 128 -26.42 -8.37 -33.82
CA SER A 128 -26.00 -9.70 -33.39
C SER A 128 -26.66 -10.81 -34.21
N PRO A 129 -26.01 -11.98 -34.27
CA PRO A 129 -26.49 -13.10 -33.45
C PRO A 129 -25.37 -13.91 -32.77
N LEU A 130 -25.61 -14.33 -31.52
CA LEU A 130 -24.97 -15.47 -30.82
C LEU A 130 -25.35 -16.80 -31.51
N PRO A 131 -24.85 -17.99 -31.10
CA PRO A 131 -23.75 -18.33 -30.17
C PRO A 131 -22.74 -19.34 -30.76
N GLY A 132 -21.51 -19.35 -30.25
CA GLY A 132 -20.54 -20.40 -30.55
C GLY A 132 -19.73 -20.75 -29.32
N THR A 133 -20.12 -21.80 -28.60
CA THR A 133 -19.30 -22.48 -27.60
C THR A 133 -18.08 -23.14 -28.24
N PRO A 134 -16.89 -22.91 -27.69
CA PRO A 134 -16.01 -24.02 -27.32
C PRO A 134 -15.48 -23.82 -25.90
N ALA A 135 -15.63 -24.82 -25.02
CA ALA A 135 -14.63 -25.85 -24.74
C ALA A 135 -13.76 -25.51 -23.53
N ALA A 136 -14.00 -26.29 -22.47
CA ALA A 136 -13.12 -26.68 -21.38
C ALA A 136 -11.78 -25.92 -21.23
N GLU A 137 -11.69 -25.11 -20.17
CA GLU A 137 -10.40 -24.66 -19.65
C GLU A 137 -10.17 -25.17 -18.22
N ARG A 138 -8.98 -25.74 -18.04
CA ARG A 138 -8.53 -26.58 -16.93
C ARG A 138 -8.45 -25.80 -15.61
N PRO A 139 -8.73 -26.41 -14.45
CA PRO A 139 -8.37 -25.81 -13.17
C PRO A 139 -6.83 -25.74 -13.06
N ALA A 140 -6.31 -24.52 -12.91
CA ALA A 140 -4.89 -24.25 -12.71
C ALA A 140 -4.37 -24.87 -11.40
N PRO A 141 -3.08 -25.28 -11.33
CA PRO A 141 -2.50 -25.87 -10.12
C PRO A 141 -2.41 -24.86 -8.98
N ARG A 142 -2.96 -25.27 -7.83
CA ARG A 142 -2.91 -24.58 -6.54
C ARG A 142 -1.45 -24.54 -6.06
N ARG A 143 -0.78 -23.39 -6.18
CA ARG A 143 0.55 -23.19 -5.58
C ARG A 143 0.41 -23.15 -4.06
N VAL A 144 0.73 -24.27 -3.42
CA VAL A 144 0.84 -24.41 -1.97
C VAL A 144 2.01 -23.54 -1.51
N ARG A 145 1.71 -22.35 -0.98
CA ARG A 145 2.70 -21.54 -0.26
C ARG A 145 2.97 -22.24 1.07
N TRP A 146 4.11 -22.92 1.13
CA TRP A 146 4.70 -23.40 2.37
C TRP A 146 5.01 -22.19 3.25
N PHE A 147 4.21 -22.00 4.31
CA PHE A 147 4.59 -21.14 5.41
C PHE A 147 5.63 -21.90 6.24
N VAL A 148 6.89 -21.53 6.08
CA VAL A 148 7.91 -21.87 7.08
C VAL A 148 7.65 -20.98 8.28
N ALA A 149 7.05 -21.59 9.30
CA ALA A 149 7.02 -21.05 10.64
C ALA A 149 8.46 -21.02 11.19
N ALA A 150 8.91 -19.86 11.65
CA ALA A 150 9.99 -19.74 12.59
C ALA A 150 9.59 -18.69 13.63
N GLY A 151 9.10 -19.18 14.76
CA GLY A 151 9.00 -18.37 15.97
C GLY A 151 10.33 -18.38 16.73
N LEU A 152 10.61 -17.32 17.50
CA LEU A 152 10.94 -17.48 18.91
C LEU A 152 10.81 -16.16 19.67
N VAL A 153 10.45 -16.33 20.93
CA VAL A 153 10.21 -15.40 22.03
C VAL A 153 11.47 -14.70 22.51
N ALA A 154 11.35 -13.45 22.96
CA ALA A 154 12.16 -12.94 24.06
C ALA A 154 11.36 -11.93 24.90
N ALA A 155 10.83 -12.41 26.02
CA ALA A 155 10.43 -11.58 27.14
C ALA A 155 11.69 -11.08 27.87
N LEU A 156 11.76 -9.79 28.18
CA LEU A 156 12.64 -9.30 29.24
C LEU A 156 12.00 -8.09 29.92
N ALA A 157 11.66 -8.31 31.19
CA ALA A 157 11.21 -7.33 32.15
C ALA A 157 12.41 -6.57 32.73
N VAL A 158 12.32 -5.24 32.80
CA VAL A 158 13.06 -4.37 33.74
C VAL A 158 12.16 -3.14 33.96
N GLY A 159 11.47 -3.03 35.11
CA GLY A 159 11.87 -2.16 36.23
C GLY A 159 11.12 -0.81 36.12
N GLY A 160 10.26 -0.36 37.03
CA GLY A 160 10.32 -0.42 38.48
C GLY A 160 10.54 1.00 39.00
N SER A 161 9.47 1.71 39.36
CA SER A 161 9.58 2.85 40.31
C SER A 161 8.27 3.07 41.05
N ARG A 162 8.35 2.75 42.33
CA ARG A 162 7.42 3.09 43.40
C ARG A 162 7.21 4.60 43.45
N GLY A 163 5.97 5.03 43.63
CA GLY A 163 5.58 6.38 44.07
C GLY A 163 4.41 6.26 45.03
N GLN A 164 4.72 6.01 46.30
CA GLN A 164 3.79 5.80 47.41
C GLN A 164 3.14 7.14 47.84
N PRO A 165 1.88 7.13 48.32
CA PRO A 165 1.07 8.33 48.58
C PRO A 165 1.52 9.15 49.79
N ALA A 166 1.51 10.48 49.64
CA ALA A 166 1.65 11.41 50.75
C ALA A 166 0.30 11.57 51.47
N HIS A 167 0.11 10.76 52.51
CA HIS A 167 -0.83 11.03 53.59
C HIS A 167 -0.29 12.25 54.38
N ARG A 168 -1.00 13.39 54.36
CA ARG A 168 -0.80 14.46 55.36
C ARG A 168 -2.13 14.72 56.05
N ALA A 169 -2.21 14.25 57.29
CA ALA A 169 -3.31 14.46 58.22
C ALA A 169 -3.25 15.88 58.86
N PRO A 170 -4.33 16.33 59.51
CA PRO A 170 -4.53 17.71 59.96
C PRO A 170 -4.04 17.95 61.39
N ILE A 171 -3.56 19.15 61.70
CA ILE A 171 -3.44 19.70 63.07
C ILE A 171 -3.58 21.23 62.97
N GLY A 172 -4.55 21.78 63.70
CA GLY A 172 -4.83 23.21 63.83
C GLY A 172 -6.31 23.45 64.06
#